data_AF-A0A518RFM8-F1
#
_entry.id   AF-A0A518RFM8-F1
#
_cell.length_a   1.000
_cell.length_b   1.000
_cell.length_c   1.000
_cell.angle_alpha   90.00
_cell.angle_beta   90.00
_cell.angle_gamma   90.00
#
_symmetry.space_group_name_H-M   'P 1'
#
loop_
_entity.id
_entity.type
_entity.pdbx_description
1 polymer ?
#
loop_
_entity_poly.entity_id
_entity_poly.type
_entity_poly.pdbx_seq_one_letter_code
_entity_poly.pdbx_strand_id
1 'polypeptide(L)'
;MTGMLRATLALAMIAVPAIAKEAVISSKPIIIAHRGASGERPEHTLAAYQRAIDQGADFIEPDLVMTKDGQLVARHENDISGTTDVATRKEFADRKRKKRIDGVDYKGWFTEDFTLAELKTLRAKERLPLLRRGNSKFDGQYDVPTLREIITLAKEASAKTGRTIGIYPETKHPSYFASIGLPMEALLVAELKAAGWDRADAPVFIQSFEVNNLKALKQLTQVPLIQLMAAEGGPADKAQPSYEAMATPEGLKAIATYAAGIGPQKDMVVANDGTVTALVADAHAAGLKVHPWTFRAENYFLPSGLRRGINPAGHGDMAAEIARFLDAGVDGLFTDYPYLGVEARNRHSRRPAE
;
A
#
# COMPACT_ATOMS: atom_id res chain seq x y z
N MET A 1 75.55 -44.24 1.92
CA MET A 1 75.37 -43.58 0.60
C MET A 1 74.17 -44.24 -0.08
N THR A 2 73.06 -43.61 -0.45
CA THR A 2 72.52 -42.26 -0.32
C THR A 2 71.05 -42.47 -0.67
N GLY A 3 70.15 -42.30 0.30
CA GLY A 3 68.71 -42.39 0.08
C GLY A 3 68.20 -41.14 -0.63
N MET A 4 67.39 -41.31 -1.68
CA MET A 4 66.81 -40.20 -2.42
C MET A 4 65.29 -40.26 -2.29
N LEU A 5 64.79 -39.32 -1.48
CA LEU A 5 63.40 -39.05 -1.16
C LEU A 5 62.66 -38.58 -2.41
N ARG A 6 61.56 -39.25 -2.81
CA ARG A 6 60.64 -38.73 -3.82
C ARG A 6 59.70 -37.71 -3.16
N ALA A 7 59.88 -36.43 -3.47
CA ALA A 7 58.98 -35.36 -3.06
C ALA A 7 57.75 -35.35 -3.98
N THR A 8 56.58 -35.62 -3.41
CA THR A 8 55.29 -35.47 -4.10
C THR A 8 54.85 -34.01 -3.99
N LEU A 9 54.80 -33.30 -5.12
CA LEU A 9 54.34 -31.92 -5.18
C LEU A 9 52.80 -31.90 -5.16
N ALA A 10 52.21 -31.57 -4.01
CA ALA A 10 50.77 -31.35 -3.90
C ALA A 10 50.44 -29.92 -4.37
N LEU A 11 49.78 -29.81 -5.52
CA LEU A 11 49.29 -28.54 -6.04
C LEU A 11 48.03 -28.14 -5.26
N ALA A 12 48.17 -27.25 -4.28
CA ALA A 12 47.05 -26.68 -3.55
C ALA A 12 46.29 -25.72 -4.48
N MET A 13 45.12 -26.12 -4.97
CA MET A 13 44.19 -25.20 -5.62
C MET A 13 43.62 -24.25 -4.57
N ILE A 14 44.04 -22.99 -4.61
CA ILE A 14 43.41 -21.91 -3.85
C ILE A 14 42.05 -21.64 -4.49
N ALA A 15 40.99 -22.09 -3.83
CA ALA A 15 39.63 -21.74 -4.21
C ALA A 15 39.43 -20.24 -3.94
N VAL A 16 39.32 -19.45 -5.02
CA VAL A 16 38.89 -18.05 -4.92
C VAL A 16 37.39 -18.09 -4.59
N PRO A 17 36.93 -17.48 -3.48
CA PRO A 17 35.52 -17.45 -3.18
C PRO A 17 34.81 -16.66 -4.29
N ALA A 18 33.82 -17.27 -4.92
CA ALA A 18 32.93 -16.57 -5.81
C ALA A 18 32.23 -15.47 -4.99
N ILE A 19 32.60 -14.21 -5.24
CA ILE A 19 31.79 -13.07 -4.82
C ILE A 19 30.44 -13.28 -5.48
N ALA A 20 29.43 -13.64 -4.67
CA ALA A 20 28.05 -13.58 -5.11
C ALA A 20 27.84 -12.16 -5.63
N LYS A 21 27.53 -12.01 -6.92
CA LYS A 21 26.96 -10.78 -7.44
C LYS A 21 25.75 -10.50 -6.55
N GLU A 22 25.87 -9.52 -5.66
CA GLU A 22 24.72 -8.91 -5.00
C GLU A 22 23.70 -8.65 -6.10
N ALA A 23 22.48 -9.18 -5.89
CA ALA A 23 21.40 -8.96 -6.80
C ALA A 23 21.25 -7.45 -6.95
N VAL A 24 21.57 -6.95 -8.15
CA VAL A 24 21.34 -5.57 -8.53
C VAL A 24 19.86 -5.31 -8.26
N ILE A 25 19.54 -4.64 -7.16
CA ILE A 25 18.21 -4.11 -6.91
C ILE A 25 18.07 -2.90 -7.85
N SER A 26 17.76 -3.22 -9.10
CA SER A 26 17.33 -2.27 -10.14
C SER A 26 16.12 -2.88 -10.85
N SER A 27 15.10 -3.25 -10.07
CA SER A 27 13.75 -3.27 -10.62
C SER A 27 13.24 -1.83 -10.51
N LYS A 28 12.85 -1.28 -11.65
CA LYS A 28 12.25 0.05 -11.77
C LYS A 28 11.20 0.24 -10.64
N PRO A 29 11.26 1.32 -9.83
CA PRO A 29 10.34 1.50 -8.72
C PRO A 29 8.87 1.39 -9.14
N ILE A 30 8.04 0.70 -8.35
CA ILE A 30 6.64 0.46 -8.73
C ILE A 30 5.74 1.66 -8.42
N ILE A 31 4.73 1.89 -9.26
CA ILE A 31 3.68 2.88 -9.01
C ILE A 31 2.45 2.16 -8.47
N ILE A 32 2.08 2.48 -7.24
CA ILE A 32 0.94 1.92 -6.55
C ILE A 32 -0.16 2.98 -6.51
N ALA A 33 -1.28 2.70 -7.15
CA ALA A 33 -2.40 3.62 -7.23
C ALA A 33 -3.23 3.56 -5.94
N HIS A 34 -2.93 4.48 -5.04
CA HIS A 34 -3.54 4.57 -3.72
C HIS A 34 -5.04 4.83 -3.83
N ARG A 35 -5.83 3.80 -3.52
CA ARG A 35 -7.29 3.76 -3.70
C ARG A 35 -7.75 3.97 -5.15
N GLY A 36 -6.89 3.64 -6.11
CA GLY A 36 -7.05 3.94 -7.53
C GLY A 36 -6.51 5.33 -7.91
N ALA A 37 -7.01 5.90 -9.01
CA ALA A 37 -6.73 7.30 -9.37
C ALA A 37 -7.60 8.24 -8.53
N SER A 38 -7.45 8.19 -7.21
CA SER A 38 -8.32 8.86 -6.23
C SER A 38 -8.23 10.39 -6.29
N GLY A 39 -7.17 10.94 -6.89
CA GLY A 39 -7.06 12.34 -7.27
C GLY A 39 -8.03 12.77 -8.37
N GLU A 40 -8.55 11.82 -9.16
CA GLU A 40 -9.39 12.08 -10.35
C GLU A 40 -10.78 11.43 -10.30
N ARG A 41 -11.02 10.48 -9.38
CA ARG A 41 -12.28 9.75 -9.20
C ARG A 41 -12.52 9.46 -7.72
N PRO A 42 -13.78 9.27 -7.27
CA PRO A 42 -14.08 8.79 -5.92
C PRO A 42 -13.29 7.51 -5.61
N GLU A 43 -12.59 7.54 -4.48
CA GLU A 43 -11.69 6.47 -4.05
C GLU A 43 -12.40 5.11 -3.92
N HIS A 44 -11.64 4.03 -4.12
CA HIS A 44 -12.11 2.65 -4.06
C HIS A 44 -13.37 2.39 -4.90
N THR A 45 -13.36 2.82 -6.15
CA THR A 45 -14.37 2.43 -7.14
C THR A 45 -13.67 1.68 -8.27
N LEU A 46 -14.37 0.76 -8.95
CA LEU A 46 -13.79 0.12 -10.15
C LEU A 46 -13.39 1.16 -11.20
N ALA A 47 -14.10 2.29 -11.27
CA ALA A 47 -13.74 3.40 -12.15
C ALA A 47 -12.41 4.07 -11.76
N ALA A 48 -12.14 4.28 -10.47
CA ALA A 48 -10.86 4.81 -10.01
C ALA A 48 -9.71 3.83 -10.29
N TYR A 49 -9.93 2.53 -10.08
CA TYR A 49 -8.94 1.50 -10.38
C TYR A 49 -8.66 1.39 -11.87
N GLN A 50 -9.71 1.32 -12.71
CA GLN A 50 -9.55 1.28 -14.17
C GLN A 50 -8.77 2.51 -14.68
N ARG A 51 -9.11 3.70 -14.16
CA ARG A 51 -8.39 4.93 -14.52
C ARG A 51 -6.91 4.85 -14.17
N ALA A 52 -6.56 4.29 -13.00
CA ALA A 52 -5.16 4.12 -12.61
C ALA A 52 -4.40 3.15 -13.53
N ILE A 53 -5.04 2.04 -13.91
CA ILE A 53 -4.49 1.04 -14.84
C ILE A 53 -4.19 1.70 -16.19
N ASP A 54 -5.16 2.45 -16.73
CA ASP A 54 -5.04 3.19 -17.99
C ASP A 54 -3.90 4.21 -17.95
N GLN A 55 -3.64 4.78 -16.77
CA GLN A 55 -2.57 5.75 -16.52
C GLN A 55 -1.18 5.14 -16.31
N GLY A 56 -1.08 3.80 -16.29
CA GLY A 56 0.22 3.13 -16.18
C GLY A 56 0.60 2.68 -14.77
N ALA A 57 -0.32 2.68 -13.80
CA ALA A 57 -0.06 2.09 -12.49
C ALA A 57 0.31 0.61 -12.61
N ASP A 58 1.26 0.16 -11.79
CA ASP A 58 1.69 -1.24 -11.74
C ASP A 58 0.77 -2.04 -10.78
N PHE A 59 0.30 -1.38 -9.72
CA PHE A 59 -0.62 -1.94 -8.72
C PHE A 59 -1.81 -1.03 -8.48
N ILE A 60 -2.98 -1.61 -8.22
CA ILE A 60 -4.13 -0.93 -7.63
C ILE A 60 -4.28 -1.33 -6.16
N GLU A 61 -4.54 -0.37 -5.29
CA GLU A 61 -4.53 -0.56 -3.84
C GLU A 61 -5.96 -0.50 -3.29
N PRO A 62 -6.52 -1.63 -2.82
CA PRO A 62 -7.78 -1.64 -2.09
C PRO A 62 -7.60 -1.75 -0.57
N ASP A 63 -8.14 -0.79 0.17
CA ASP A 63 -8.36 -0.90 1.60
C ASP A 63 -9.56 -1.79 1.88
N LEU A 64 -9.38 -2.90 2.60
CA LEU A 64 -10.43 -3.88 2.84
C LEU A 64 -11.05 -3.71 4.22
N VAL A 65 -12.38 -3.72 4.24
CA VAL A 65 -13.24 -3.82 5.42
C VAL A 65 -14.28 -4.93 5.21
N MET A 66 -14.97 -5.35 6.27
CA MET A 66 -15.94 -6.45 6.20
C MET A 66 -17.39 -5.94 6.23
N THR A 67 -18.26 -6.63 5.50
CA THR A 67 -19.72 -6.52 5.62
C THR A 67 -20.26 -7.40 6.74
N LYS A 68 -21.52 -7.18 7.13
CA LYS A 68 -22.25 -7.99 8.13
C LYS A 68 -22.29 -9.49 7.79
N ASP A 69 -22.42 -9.79 6.49
CA ASP A 69 -22.48 -11.14 5.92
C ASP A 69 -21.10 -11.66 5.47
N GLY A 70 -20.02 -11.09 6.01
CA GLY A 70 -18.67 -11.63 5.91
C GLY A 70 -18.05 -11.55 4.52
N GLN A 71 -18.27 -10.44 3.80
CA GLN A 71 -17.65 -10.18 2.50
C GLN A 71 -16.60 -9.07 2.62
N LEU A 72 -15.49 -9.20 1.88
CA LEU A 72 -14.45 -8.17 1.78
C LEU A 72 -14.83 -7.12 0.72
N VAL A 73 -14.93 -5.86 1.16
CA VAL A 73 -15.26 -4.72 0.31
C VAL A 73 -14.24 -3.62 0.45
N ALA A 74 -14.03 -2.83 -0.61
CA ALA A 74 -13.00 -1.81 -0.61
C ALA A 74 -13.51 -0.46 -0.08
N ARG A 75 -13.05 -0.05 1.10
CA ARG A 75 -13.24 1.28 1.71
C ARG A 75 -12.11 1.55 2.70
N HIS A 76 -11.59 2.77 2.71
CA HIS A 76 -10.50 3.15 3.61
C HIS A 76 -10.87 3.09 5.09
N GLU A 77 -12.12 3.40 5.43
CA GLU A 77 -12.65 3.27 6.78
C GLU A 77 -13.92 2.42 6.70
N ASN A 78 -14.22 1.68 7.77
CA ASN A 78 -15.51 1.01 7.87
C ASN A 78 -16.66 2.02 8.12
N ASP A 79 -16.38 3.22 8.65
CA ASP A 79 -17.34 4.34 8.65
C ASP A 79 -17.51 4.93 7.23
N ILE A 80 -18.65 4.65 6.61
CA ILE A 80 -19.01 5.05 5.25
C ILE A 80 -19.79 6.37 5.18
N SER A 81 -19.91 7.10 6.30
CA SER A 81 -20.68 8.36 6.36
C SER A 81 -20.18 9.43 5.39
N GLY A 82 -18.86 9.53 5.21
CA GLY A 82 -18.23 10.59 4.42
C GLY A 82 -17.94 10.23 2.96
N THR A 83 -17.96 8.94 2.63
CA THR A 83 -17.50 8.42 1.33
C THR A 83 -18.62 7.72 0.54
N THR A 84 -19.85 7.75 1.05
CA THR A 84 -21.04 7.26 0.36
C THR A 84 -22.25 8.19 0.53
N ASP A 85 -23.35 7.89 -0.15
CA ASP A 85 -24.64 8.57 -0.01
C ASP A 85 -25.46 8.11 1.21
N VAL A 86 -24.96 7.19 2.04
CA VAL A 86 -25.70 6.53 3.14
C VAL A 86 -26.43 7.50 4.07
N ALA A 87 -25.83 8.66 4.38
CA ALA A 87 -26.42 9.64 5.28
C ALA A 87 -27.72 10.27 4.73
N THR A 88 -27.97 10.15 3.42
CA THR A 88 -29.18 10.64 2.73
C THR A 88 -30.20 9.54 2.43
N ARG A 89 -29.87 8.28 2.70
CA ARG A 89 -30.74 7.11 2.47
C ARG A 89 -31.65 6.90 3.67
N LYS A 90 -32.94 7.20 3.49
CA LYS A 90 -33.95 7.17 4.58
C LYS A 90 -34.11 5.76 5.15
N GLU A 91 -34.02 4.74 4.30
CA GLU A 91 -34.08 3.33 4.65
C GLU A 91 -32.96 2.87 5.58
N PHE A 92 -31.86 3.63 5.68
CA PHE A 92 -30.72 3.34 6.54
C PHE A 92 -30.53 4.34 7.67
N ALA A 93 -31.46 5.29 7.86
CA ALA A 93 -31.33 6.31 8.91
C ALA A 93 -31.21 5.69 10.31
N ASP A 94 -31.87 4.56 10.55
CA ASP A 94 -31.85 3.81 11.81
C ASP A 94 -30.56 3.00 12.03
N ARG A 95 -29.65 2.92 11.04
CA ARG A 95 -28.36 2.21 11.13
C ARG A 95 -27.24 3.08 11.70
N LYS A 96 -27.47 4.37 11.94
CA LYS A 96 -26.47 5.24 12.56
C LYS A 96 -26.21 4.81 14.01
N ARG A 97 -24.95 4.61 14.38
CA ARG A 97 -24.54 4.15 15.71
C ARG A 97 -23.29 4.87 16.19
N LYS A 98 -22.98 4.71 17.48
CA LYS A 98 -21.65 5.01 18.03
C LYS A 98 -20.88 3.70 18.17
N LYS A 99 -19.62 3.69 17.77
CA LYS A 99 -18.73 2.53 17.92
C LYS A 99 -17.36 3.00 18.38
N ARG A 100 -16.67 2.16 19.14
CA ARG A 100 -15.27 2.38 19.52
C ARG A 100 -14.41 1.42 18.69
N ILE A 101 -13.57 1.98 17.83
CA ILE A 101 -12.72 1.25 16.90
C ILE A 101 -11.29 1.69 17.20
N ASP A 102 -10.41 0.73 17.48
CA ASP A 102 -9.00 0.95 17.83
C ASP A 102 -8.78 1.99 18.96
N GLY A 103 -9.72 2.05 19.90
CA GLY A 103 -9.68 2.98 21.03
C GLY A 103 -10.19 4.39 20.73
N VAL A 104 -10.76 4.64 19.54
CA VAL A 104 -11.35 5.93 19.14
C VAL A 104 -12.86 5.77 18.98
N ASP A 105 -13.63 6.75 19.49
CA ASP A 105 -15.09 6.75 19.38
C ASP A 105 -15.54 7.42 18.08
N TYR A 106 -16.30 6.68 17.27
CA TYR A 106 -16.89 7.12 16.02
C TYR A 106 -18.42 7.18 16.13
N LYS A 107 -19.05 8.04 15.32
CA LYS A 107 -20.51 8.11 15.19
C LYS A 107 -20.92 8.22 13.73
N GLY A 108 -21.30 7.10 13.14
CA GLY A 108 -21.54 7.00 11.70
C GLY A 108 -22.36 5.78 11.32
N TRP A 109 -22.16 5.35 10.07
CA TRP A 109 -22.71 4.13 9.49
C TRP A 109 -21.54 3.23 9.13
N PHE A 110 -21.54 1.99 9.59
CA PHE A 110 -20.36 1.14 9.50
C PHE A 110 -20.62 -0.06 8.61
N THR A 111 -19.66 -0.47 7.79
CA THR A 111 -19.86 -1.55 6.79
C THR A 111 -20.34 -2.86 7.40
N GLU A 112 -19.89 -3.20 8.61
CA GLU A 112 -20.32 -4.41 9.33
C GLU A 112 -21.77 -4.37 9.83
N ASP A 113 -22.48 -3.25 9.68
CA ASP A 113 -23.93 -3.14 9.95
C ASP A 113 -24.79 -3.40 8.70
N PHE A 114 -24.17 -3.60 7.53
CA PHE A 114 -24.82 -3.79 6.24
C PHE A 114 -24.44 -5.13 5.62
N THR A 115 -25.40 -5.83 5.02
CA THR A 115 -25.11 -6.92 4.09
C THR A 115 -24.46 -6.37 2.82
N LEU A 116 -23.76 -7.23 2.07
CA LEU A 116 -23.21 -6.84 0.78
C LEU A 116 -24.30 -6.32 -0.17
N ALA A 117 -25.47 -6.97 -0.17
CA ALA A 117 -26.60 -6.57 -1.00
C ALA A 117 -27.08 -5.14 -0.70
N GLU A 118 -27.21 -4.77 0.58
CA GLU A 118 -27.55 -3.41 0.99
C GLU A 118 -26.43 -2.43 0.60
N LEU A 119 -25.18 -2.78 0.88
CA LEU A 119 -24.01 -1.92 0.60
C LEU A 119 -23.88 -1.60 -0.90
N LYS A 120 -24.20 -2.56 -1.77
CA LYS A 120 -24.21 -2.41 -3.23
C LYS A 120 -25.27 -1.43 -3.75
N THR A 121 -26.26 -1.07 -2.94
CA THR A 121 -27.24 -0.02 -3.28
C THR A 121 -26.73 1.40 -3.05
N LEU A 122 -25.68 1.56 -2.23
CA LEU A 122 -25.07 2.84 -1.92
C LEU A 122 -24.18 3.31 -3.07
N ARG A 123 -23.92 4.61 -3.09
CA ARG A 123 -23.09 5.25 -4.12
C ARG A 123 -21.95 6.01 -3.50
N ALA A 124 -20.75 5.80 -4.05
CA ALA A 124 -19.51 6.44 -3.64
C ALA A 124 -19.56 7.95 -3.87
N LYS A 125 -18.82 8.68 -3.03
CA LYS A 125 -18.64 10.12 -3.09
C LYS A 125 -17.19 10.52 -2.85
N GLU A 126 -16.80 11.67 -3.38
CA GLU A 126 -15.48 12.27 -3.16
C GLU A 126 -15.24 12.57 -1.67
N ARG A 127 -14.14 12.04 -1.13
CA ARG A 127 -13.73 12.18 0.27
C ARG A 127 -13.21 13.58 0.61
N LEU A 128 -12.57 14.25 -0.34
CA LEU A 128 -11.90 15.54 -0.19
C LEU A 128 -12.55 16.63 -1.07
N PRO A 129 -13.86 16.90 -0.95
CA PRO A 129 -14.59 17.76 -1.88
C PRO A 129 -14.08 19.21 -1.92
N LEU A 130 -13.41 19.67 -0.85
CA LEU A 130 -12.81 21.01 -0.81
C LEU A 130 -11.53 21.12 -1.66
N LEU A 131 -10.75 20.04 -1.74
CA LEU A 131 -9.52 19.98 -2.54
C LEU A 131 -9.77 19.44 -3.96
N ARG A 132 -10.76 18.56 -4.12
CA ARG A 132 -11.05 17.84 -5.36
C ARG A 132 -12.46 18.13 -5.88
N ARG A 133 -12.86 19.41 -5.94
CA ARG A 133 -14.19 19.82 -6.43
C ARG A 133 -14.54 19.22 -7.80
N GLY A 134 -13.54 19.06 -8.67
CA GLY A 134 -13.71 18.45 -9.99
C GLY A 134 -14.09 16.96 -9.94
N ASN A 135 -13.80 16.25 -8.85
CA ASN A 135 -14.17 14.85 -8.67
C ASN A 135 -15.62 14.68 -8.23
N SER A 136 -16.21 15.68 -7.57
CA SER A 136 -17.61 15.60 -7.12
C SER A 136 -18.61 15.42 -8.25
N LYS A 137 -18.23 15.70 -9.51
CA LYS A 137 -19.05 15.35 -10.69
C LYS A 137 -19.31 13.84 -10.84
N PHE A 138 -18.50 13.01 -10.18
CA PHE A 138 -18.62 11.55 -10.17
C PHE A 138 -19.34 11.01 -8.93
N ASP A 139 -19.73 11.87 -7.98
CA ASP A 139 -20.54 11.47 -6.84
C ASP A 139 -21.82 10.79 -7.33
N GLY A 140 -22.22 9.71 -6.66
CA GLY A 140 -23.47 9.02 -6.98
C GLY A 140 -23.38 8.02 -8.15
N GLN A 141 -22.25 7.95 -8.87
CA GLN A 141 -22.17 7.15 -10.10
C GLN A 141 -21.76 5.69 -9.88
N TYR A 142 -20.95 5.41 -8.85
CA TYR A 142 -20.30 4.12 -8.66
C TYR A 142 -20.69 3.50 -7.32
N ASP A 143 -20.77 2.17 -7.26
CA ASP A 143 -21.05 1.41 -6.04
C ASP A 143 -19.77 1.09 -5.25
N VAL A 144 -19.92 0.28 -4.20
CA VAL A 144 -18.79 -0.23 -3.39
C VAL A 144 -18.32 -1.56 -3.99
N PRO A 145 -17.05 -1.69 -4.44
CA PRO A 145 -16.55 -2.94 -5.00
C PRO A 145 -16.15 -3.94 -3.92
N THR A 146 -16.32 -5.22 -4.23
CA THR A 146 -15.77 -6.37 -3.49
C THR A 146 -14.33 -6.63 -3.91
N LEU A 147 -13.56 -7.32 -3.07
CA LEU A 147 -12.21 -7.76 -3.44
C LEU A 147 -12.23 -8.62 -4.72
N ARG A 148 -13.21 -9.53 -4.86
CA ARG A 148 -13.38 -10.37 -6.07
C ARG A 148 -13.52 -9.56 -7.36
N GLU A 149 -14.33 -8.49 -7.34
CA GLU A 149 -14.49 -7.62 -8.51
C GLU A 149 -13.18 -6.90 -8.86
N ILE A 150 -12.39 -6.51 -7.86
CA ILE A 150 -11.10 -5.83 -8.04
C ILE A 150 -10.05 -6.80 -8.61
N ILE A 151 -10.00 -8.03 -8.11
CA ILE A 151 -9.14 -9.10 -8.67
C ILE A 151 -9.51 -9.36 -10.13
N THR A 152 -10.82 -9.44 -10.43
CA THR A 152 -11.32 -9.66 -11.79
C THR A 152 -10.86 -8.54 -12.72
N LEU A 153 -11.05 -7.28 -12.31
CA LEU A 153 -10.60 -6.10 -13.05
C LEU A 153 -9.09 -6.14 -13.36
N ALA A 154 -8.26 -6.42 -12.36
CA ALA A 154 -6.80 -6.47 -12.53
C ALA A 154 -6.36 -7.58 -13.50
N LYS A 155 -7.01 -8.75 -13.45
CA LYS A 155 -6.72 -9.86 -14.37
C LYS A 155 -7.15 -9.58 -15.80
N GLU A 156 -8.37 -9.06 -15.99
CA GLU A 156 -8.87 -8.68 -17.30
C GLU A 156 -8.00 -7.59 -17.94
N ALA A 157 -7.63 -6.58 -17.15
CA ALA A 157 -6.69 -5.55 -17.57
C ALA A 157 -5.33 -6.13 -17.94
N SER A 158 -4.84 -7.11 -17.18
CA SER A 158 -3.55 -7.76 -17.48
C SER A 158 -3.61 -8.50 -18.82
N ALA A 159 -4.66 -9.29 -19.04
CA ALA A 159 -4.88 -9.99 -20.29
C ALA A 159 -5.04 -9.04 -21.48
N LYS A 160 -5.77 -7.94 -21.31
CA LYS A 160 -6.04 -6.95 -22.35
C LYS A 160 -4.81 -6.14 -22.75
N THR A 161 -3.99 -5.75 -21.77
CA THR A 161 -2.86 -4.83 -21.99
C THR A 161 -1.53 -5.54 -22.21
N GLY A 162 -1.43 -6.83 -21.88
CA GLY A 162 -0.18 -7.59 -21.85
C GLY A 162 0.78 -7.16 -20.72
N ARG A 163 0.35 -6.24 -19.84
CA ARG A 163 1.10 -5.84 -18.64
C ARG A 163 0.60 -6.66 -17.46
N THR A 164 1.48 -7.05 -16.54
CA THR A 164 1.03 -7.57 -15.25
C THR A 164 0.50 -6.42 -14.40
N ILE A 165 -0.80 -6.43 -14.11
CA ILE A 165 -1.46 -5.49 -13.19
C ILE A 165 -1.70 -6.21 -11.87
N GLY A 166 -1.06 -5.74 -10.81
CA GLY A 166 -1.20 -6.32 -9.48
C GLY A 166 -2.24 -5.63 -8.59
N ILE A 167 -2.54 -6.24 -7.46
CA ILE A 167 -3.32 -5.63 -6.38
C ILE A 167 -2.49 -5.50 -5.10
N TYR A 168 -2.79 -4.50 -4.29
CA TYR A 168 -2.07 -4.21 -3.06
C TYR A 168 -3.03 -4.08 -1.86
N PRO A 169 -3.79 -5.13 -1.49
CA PRO A 169 -4.81 -5.04 -0.45
C PRO A 169 -4.26 -4.66 0.94
N GLU A 170 -4.90 -3.69 1.59
CA GLU A 170 -4.72 -3.38 3.02
C GLU A 170 -5.82 -4.04 3.85
N THR A 171 -5.49 -4.67 4.98
CA THR A 171 -6.50 -5.05 5.99
C THR A 171 -6.74 -3.88 6.96
N LYS A 172 -7.93 -3.29 6.95
CA LYS A 172 -8.30 -2.22 7.89
C LYS A 172 -8.86 -2.80 9.19
N HIS A 173 -8.35 -2.31 10.33
CA HIS A 173 -8.81 -2.66 11.68
C HIS A 173 -8.98 -4.19 11.95
N PRO A 174 -8.04 -5.06 11.54
CA PRO A 174 -8.23 -6.50 11.67
C PRO A 174 -8.50 -6.95 13.11
N SER A 175 -7.85 -6.37 14.13
CA SER A 175 -8.17 -6.69 15.53
C SER A 175 -9.60 -6.31 15.92
N TYR A 176 -10.10 -5.15 15.44
CA TYR A 176 -11.48 -4.75 15.67
C TYR A 176 -12.47 -5.73 15.02
N PHE A 177 -12.29 -6.04 13.73
CA PHE A 177 -13.18 -6.97 13.03
C PHE A 177 -13.16 -8.37 13.65
N ALA A 178 -11.98 -8.87 14.06
CA ALA A 178 -11.88 -10.12 14.80
C ALA A 178 -12.67 -10.07 16.13
N SER A 179 -12.62 -8.97 16.87
CA SER A 179 -13.34 -8.82 18.14
C SER A 179 -14.87 -8.89 18.02
N ILE A 180 -15.43 -8.64 16.83
CA ILE A 180 -16.86 -8.73 16.53
C ILE A 180 -17.23 -9.99 15.73
N GLY A 181 -16.34 -10.96 15.64
CA GLY A 181 -16.57 -12.24 14.98
C GLY A 181 -16.39 -12.23 13.46
N LEU A 182 -15.65 -11.25 12.93
CA LEU A 182 -15.37 -11.08 11.49
C LEU A 182 -13.85 -11.11 11.21
N PRO A 183 -13.09 -12.17 11.57
CA PRO A 183 -11.66 -12.22 11.26
C PRO A 183 -11.43 -12.22 9.74
N MET A 184 -10.46 -11.42 9.28
CA MET A 184 -10.28 -11.10 7.86
C MET A 184 -9.27 -11.99 7.16
N GLU A 185 -8.29 -12.51 7.90
CA GLU A 185 -7.06 -13.11 7.37
C GLU A 185 -7.35 -14.34 6.52
N ALA A 186 -8.11 -15.29 7.07
CA ALA A 186 -8.44 -16.54 6.39
C ALA A 186 -9.30 -16.30 5.14
N LEU A 187 -10.22 -15.33 5.21
CA LEU A 187 -11.09 -14.98 4.08
C LEU A 187 -10.29 -14.32 2.95
N LEU A 188 -9.42 -13.35 3.27
CA LEU A 188 -8.54 -12.71 2.29
C LEU A 188 -7.67 -13.74 1.58
N VAL A 189 -7.01 -14.63 2.33
CA VAL A 189 -6.16 -15.69 1.76
C VAL A 189 -6.98 -16.65 0.90
N ALA A 190 -8.19 -17.01 1.33
CA ALA A 190 -9.07 -17.88 0.55
C ALA A 190 -9.50 -17.24 -0.79
N GLU A 191 -9.80 -15.94 -0.81
CA GLU A 191 -10.13 -15.23 -2.06
C GLU A 191 -8.94 -15.14 -3.01
N LEU A 192 -7.75 -14.83 -2.50
CA LEU A 192 -6.51 -14.82 -3.29
C LEU A 192 -6.20 -16.21 -3.85
N LYS A 193 -6.35 -17.27 -3.05
CA LYS A 193 -6.17 -18.65 -3.48
C LYS A 193 -7.19 -19.08 -4.53
N ALA A 194 -8.46 -18.71 -4.37
CA ALA A 194 -9.49 -18.95 -5.39
C ALA A 194 -9.16 -18.25 -6.72
N ALA A 195 -8.41 -17.14 -6.66
CA ALA A 195 -7.88 -16.46 -7.82
C ALA A 195 -6.53 -17.03 -8.33
N GLY A 196 -5.94 -18.06 -7.71
CA GLY A 196 -4.62 -18.56 -8.09
C GLY A 196 -3.48 -17.57 -7.81
N TRP A 197 -3.69 -16.64 -6.87
CA TRP A 197 -2.71 -15.67 -6.39
C TRP A 197 -2.25 -16.02 -4.96
N ASP A 198 -1.82 -17.27 -4.76
CA ASP A 198 -1.40 -17.82 -3.45
C ASP A 198 0.11 -18.10 -3.34
N ARG A 199 0.89 -17.60 -4.30
CA ARG A 199 2.33 -17.83 -4.41
C ARG A 199 3.12 -16.54 -4.15
N ALA A 200 4.39 -16.71 -3.79
CA ALA A 200 5.31 -15.58 -3.55
C ALA A 200 5.56 -14.71 -4.79
N ASP A 201 5.36 -15.26 -6.00
CA ASP A 201 5.52 -14.57 -7.29
C ASP A 201 4.19 -14.01 -7.83
N ALA A 202 3.07 -14.16 -7.10
CA ALA A 202 1.80 -13.58 -7.50
C ALA A 202 1.93 -12.04 -7.53
N PRO A 203 1.20 -11.34 -8.43
CA PRO A 203 1.23 -9.89 -8.51
C PRO A 203 0.38 -9.26 -7.39
N VAL A 204 0.69 -9.62 -6.14
CA VAL A 204 -0.04 -9.23 -4.94
C VAL A 204 0.96 -8.87 -3.85
N PHE A 205 0.70 -7.77 -3.15
CA PHE A 205 1.24 -7.50 -1.82
C PHE A 205 0.09 -7.38 -0.85
N ILE A 206 0.22 -7.87 0.38
CA ILE A 206 -0.76 -7.61 1.44
C ILE A 206 -0.13 -6.67 2.46
N GLN A 207 -0.86 -5.64 2.87
CA GLN A 207 -0.37 -4.67 3.85
C GLN A 207 -1.30 -4.50 5.04
N SER A 208 -0.72 -4.07 6.16
CA SER A 208 -1.46 -3.78 7.39
C SER A 208 -0.62 -2.90 8.31
N PHE A 209 -1.28 -2.06 9.10
CA PHE A 209 -0.65 -1.37 10.22
C PHE A 209 -0.47 -2.30 11.44
N GLU A 210 -1.27 -3.35 11.56
CA GLU A 210 -1.25 -4.27 12.71
C GLU A 210 -0.24 -5.41 12.50
N VAL A 211 0.72 -5.52 13.43
CA VAL A 211 1.85 -6.46 13.35
C VAL A 211 1.38 -7.90 13.54
N ASN A 212 0.47 -8.15 14.49
CA ASN A 212 -0.03 -9.49 14.79
C ASN A 212 -0.88 -10.03 13.64
N ASN A 213 -1.61 -9.16 12.94
CA ASN A 213 -2.33 -9.50 11.72
C ASN A 213 -1.35 -9.98 10.61
N LEU A 214 -0.25 -9.26 10.35
CA LEU A 214 0.75 -9.69 9.38
C LEU A 214 1.44 -11.00 9.79
N LYS A 215 1.75 -11.19 11.08
CA LYS A 215 2.30 -12.45 11.59
C LYS A 215 1.34 -13.62 11.40
N ALA A 216 0.03 -13.41 11.58
CA ALA A 216 -0.99 -14.42 11.31
C ALA A 216 -1.07 -14.74 9.81
N LEU A 217 -1.13 -13.72 8.95
CA LEU A 217 -1.11 -13.88 7.49
C LEU A 217 0.13 -14.62 7.01
N LYS A 218 1.30 -14.39 7.61
CA LYS A 218 2.56 -15.07 7.26
C LYS A 218 2.47 -16.60 7.41
N GLN A 219 1.60 -17.10 8.29
CA GLN A 219 1.36 -18.54 8.46
C GLN A 219 0.37 -19.11 7.43
N LEU A 220 -0.40 -18.25 6.76
CA LEU A 220 -1.49 -18.65 5.87
C LEU A 220 -1.15 -18.50 4.39
N THR A 221 -0.22 -17.61 4.03
CA THR A 221 0.12 -17.31 2.63
C THR A 221 1.61 -17.11 2.40
N GLN A 222 2.04 -17.34 1.16
CA GLN A 222 3.39 -17.01 0.68
C GLN A 222 3.46 -15.64 -0.01
N VAL A 223 2.30 -14.99 -0.22
CA VAL A 223 2.23 -13.65 -0.80
C VAL A 223 3.05 -12.66 0.04
N PRO A 224 3.88 -11.79 -0.57
CA PRO A 224 4.67 -10.81 0.15
C PRO A 224 3.83 -9.88 1.03
N LEU A 225 4.27 -9.71 2.29
CA LEU A 225 3.61 -8.87 3.28
C LEU A 225 4.35 -7.54 3.49
N ILE A 226 3.63 -6.48 3.82
CA ILE A 226 4.16 -5.13 3.95
C ILE A 226 3.68 -4.51 5.26
N GLN A 227 4.61 -4.12 6.13
CA GLN A 227 4.31 -3.45 7.38
C GLN A 227 4.10 -1.95 7.14
N LEU A 228 2.88 -1.46 7.35
CA LEU A 228 2.59 -0.02 7.30
C LEU A 228 3.05 0.68 8.56
N MET A 229 3.56 1.90 8.41
CA MET A 229 4.10 2.69 9.53
C MET A 229 3.73 4.16 9.34
N ALA A 230 3.43 4.86 10.43
CA ALA A 230 3.17 6.29 10.43
C ALA A 230 4.27 7.04 11.20
N ALA A 231 4.40 8.34 10.99
CA ALA A 231 5.42 9.14 11.67
C ALA A 231 5.22 9.21 13.19
N GLU A 232 3.97 9.10 13.63
CA GLU A 232 3.59 9.18 15.05
C GLU A 232 2.68 8.00 15.44
N GLY A 233 2.62 7.73 16.75
CA GLY A 233 1.79 6.66 17.30
C GLY A 233 2.40 5.27 17.12
N GLY A 234 1.56 4.25 17.07
CA GLY A 234 1.96 2.85 16.93
C GLY A 234 0.79 1.96 16.52
N PRO A 235 1.05 0.66 16.25
CA PRO A 235 0.04 -0.30 15.84
C PRO A 235 -1.17 -0.36 16.79
N ALA A 236 -2.38 -0.50 16.23
CA ALA A 236 -3.62 -0.59 17.01
C ALA A 236 -3.65 -1.81 17.94
N ASP A 237 -3.06 -2.92 17.50
CA ASP A 237 -2.93 -4.19 18.23
C ASP A 237 -1.91 -4.17 19.38
N LYS A 238 -1.20 -3.05 19.58
CA LYS A 238 -0.20 -2.84 20.64
C LYS A 238 0.95 -3.85 20.65
N ALA A 239 1.21 -4.51 19.51
CA ALA A 239 2.33 -5.44 19.38
C ALA A 239 3.71 -4.77 19.48
N GLN A 240 3.75 -3.45 19.26
CA GLN A 240 4.93 -2.59 19.39
C GLN A 240 4.52 -1.27 20.07
N PRO A 241 5.44 -0.62 20.81
CA PRO A 241 5.13 0.60 21.55
C PRO A 241 4.90 1.82 20.63
N SER A 242 5.63 1.90 19.51
CA SER A 242 5.50 2.98 18.52
C SER A 242 6.05 2.57 17.16
N TYR A 243 5.67 3.30 16.10
CA TYR A 243 6.30 3.16 14.78
C TYR A 243 7.75 3.64 14.76
N GLU A 244 8.11 4.61 15.62
CA GLU A 244 9.50 5.03 15.82
C GLU A 244 10.38 3.86 16.30
N ALA A 245 9.92 3.09 17.29
CA ALA A 245 10.64 1.92 17.78
C ALA A 245 10.81 0.85 16.67
N MET A 246 9.82 0.72 15.79
CA MET A 246 9.84 -0.17 14.64
C MET A 246 10.80 0.28 13.53
N ALA A 247 11.09 1.58 13.44
CA ALA A 247 11.94 2.17 12.39
C ALA A 247 13.44 2.09 12.68
N THR A 248 13.83 1.57 13.85
CA THR A 248 15.23 1.30 14.20
C THR A 248 15.80 0.11 13.41
N PRO A 249 17.13 -0.02 13.24
CA PRO A 249 17.73 -1.19 12.60
C PRO A 249 17.29 -2.54 13.22
N GLU A 250 17.15 -2.60 14.54
CA GLU A 250 16.65 -3.78 15.26
C GLU A 250 15.16 -4.03 14.98
N GLY A 251 14.35 -2.97 14.97
CA GLY A 251 12.93 -3.02 14.61
C GLY A 251 12.72 -3.53 13.18
N LEU A 252 13.51 -3.05 12.23
CA LEU A 252 13.47 -3.46 10.83
C LEU A 252 13.90 -4.92 10.66
N LYS A 253 14.95 -5.38 11.36
CA LYS A 253 15.29 -6.81 11.41
C LYS A 253 14.15 -7.66 11.96
N ALA A 254 13.43 -7.17 12.96
CA ALA A 254 12.25 -7.87 13.48
C ALA A 254 11.10 -7.90 12.46
N ILE A 255 10.87 -6.81 11.72
CA ILE A 255 9.90 -6.76 10.61
C ILE A 255 10.24 -7.78 9.52
N ALA A 256 11.52 -7.89 9.14
CA ALA A 256 12.00 -8.81 8.11
C ALA A 256 11.72 -10.30 8.40
N THR A 257 11.39 -10.66 9.65
CA THR A 257 10.99 -12.04 9.99
C THR A 257 9.59 -12.42 9.47
N TYR A 258 8.73 -11.43 9.19
CA TYR A 258 7.36 -11.67 8.74
C TYR A 258 6.95 -10.88 7.50
N ALA A 259 7.61 -9.77 7.17
CA ALA A 259 7.30 -8.92 6.02
C ALA A 259 8.45 -8.88 5.01
N ALA A 260 8.10 -8.64 3.74
CA ALA A 260 9.04 -8.42 2.65
C ALA A 260 9.38 -6.93 2.45
N GLY A 261 8.68 -6.03 3.13
CA GLY A 261 8.90 -4.60 3.05
C GLY A 261 8.11 -3.80 4.08
N ILE A 262 8.33 -2.50 4.05
CA ILE A 262 7.62 -1.49 4.84
C ILE A 262 6.94 -0.47 3.92
N GLY A 263 5.79 0.03 4.36
CA GLY A 263 5.09 1.16 3.77
C GLY A 263 5.03 2.32 4.75
N PRO A 264 6.09 3.16 4.85
CA PRO A 264 6.13 4.26 5.79
C PRO A 264 5.37 5.49 5.28
N GLN A 265 4.87 6.32 6.19
CA GLN A 265 4.49 7.69 5.87
C GLN A 265 5.71 8.43 5.30
N LYS A 266 5.49 9.22 4.25
CA LYS A 266 6.57 9.81 3.44
C LYS A 266 7.57 10.66 4.24
N ASP A 267 7.13 11.33 5.30
CA ASP A 267 7.97 12.15 6.17
C ASP A 267 8.95 11.35 7.04
N MET A 268 8.74 10.04 7.20
CA MET A 268 9.72 9.14 7.82
C MET A 268 10.94 8.88 6.92
N VAL A 269 10.80 9.10 5.60
CA VAL A 269 11.88 8.91 4.60
C VAL A 269 12.55 10.24 4.25
N VAL A 270 11.75 11.27 3.96
CA VAL A 270 12.23 12.64 3.74
C VAL A 270 11.43 13.58 4.63
N ALA A 271 12.05 14.13 5.65
CA ALA A 271 11.42 15.04 6.60
C ALA A 271 10.91 16.32 5.89
N ASN A 272 10.03 17.06 6.57
CA ASN A 272 9.39 18.27 5.99
C ASN A 272 10.38 19.38 5.61
N ASP A 273 11.56 19.41 6.21
CA ASP A 273 12.66 20.34 5.88
C ASP A 273 13.50 19.87 4.67
N GLY A 274 13.23 18.66 4.14
CA GLY A 274 13.93 18.05 3.02
C GLY A 274 15.05 17.09 3.43
N THR A 275 15.28 16.87 4.73
CA THR A 275 16.32 15.94 5.21
C THR A 275 15.95 14.50 4.88
N VAL A 276 16.84 13.80 4.15
CA VAL A 276 16.72 12.36 3.90
C VAL A 276 17.17 11.60 5.15
N THR A 277 16.34 10.67 5.62
CA THR A 277 16.63 9.86 6.82
C THR A 277 17.41 8.58 6.44
N ALA A 278 17.92 7.86 7.44
CA ALA A 278 18.56 6.56 7.24
C ALA A 278 17.58 5.42 6.94
N LEU A 279 16.25 5.65 7.04
CA LEU A 279 15.23 4.59 7.05
C LEU A 279 15.30 3.69 5.81
N VAL A 280 15.53 4.25 4.62
CA VAL A 280 15.63 3.45 3.39
C VAL A 280 16.86 2.55 3.42
N ALA A 281 18.02 3.10 3.79
CA ALA A 281 19.27 2.35 3.87
C ALA A 281 19.18 1.24 4.93
N ASP A 282 18.63 1.54 6.10
CA ASP A 282 18.46 0.56 7.18
C ASP A 282 17.45 -0.55 6.81
N ALA A 283 16.36 -0.20 6.12
CA ALA A 283 15.39 -1.18 5.63
C ALA A 283 16.00 -2.09 4.57
N HIS A 284 16.75 -1.53 3.62
CA HIS A 284 17.48 -2.30 2.61
C HIS A 284 18.54 -3.22 3.24
N ALA A 285 19.25 -2.76 4.27
CA ALA A 285 20.20 -3.58 5.03
C ALA A 285 19.52 -4.76 5.77
N ALA A 286 18.24 -4.62 6.11
CA ALA A 286 17.41 -5.70 6.65
C ALA A 286 16.74 -6.56 5.57
N GLY A 287 16.95 -6.27 4.28
CA GLY A 287 16.33 -6.98 3.15
C GLY A 287 14.89 -6.58 2.87
N LEU A 288 14.42 -5.45 3.39
CA LEU A 288 13.05 -4.95 3.25
C LEU A 288 12.93 -3.95 2.09
N LYS A 289 11.87 -4.08 1.30
CA LYS A 289 11.44 -3.06 0.33
C LYS A 289 10.81 -1.85 1.01
N VAL A 290 10.89 -0.68 0.40
CA VAL A 290 10.32 0.57 0.95
C VAL A 290 9.37 1.23 -0.03
N HIS A 291 8.07 1.27 0.31
CA HIS A 291 7.01 1.85 -0.51
C HIS A 291 6.26 2.96 0.25
N PRO A 292 6.78 4.21 0.28
CA PRO A 292 6.16 5.27 1.07
C PRO A 292 4.81 5.75 0.54
N TRP A 293 3.98 6.24 1.46
CA TRP A 293 2.67 6.84 1.20
C TRP A 293 2.54 8.24 1.81
N THR A 294 1.75 9.18 1.27
CA THR A 294 1.09 9.18 -0.04
C THR A 294 1.51 10.44 -0.82
N PHE A 295 1.89 10.28 -2.07
CA PHE A 295 2.21 11.38 -2.97
C PHE A 295 0.93 11.97 -3.57
N ARG A 296 0.71 13.26 -3.33
CA ARG A 296 -0.50 14.01 -3.69
C ARG A 296 -0.11 15.32 -4.36
N ALA A 297 -0.77 15.66 -5.45
CA ALA A 297 -0.40 16.81 -6.26
C ALA A 297 -0.83 18.15 -5.65
N GLU A 298 -1.86 18.15 -4.79
CA GLU A 298 -2.42 19.36 -4.22
C GLU A 298 -1.41 20.04 -3.27
N ASN A 299 -1.27 21.36 -3.38
CA ASN A 299 -0.36 22.19 -2.58
C ASN A 299 -0.53 21.95 -1.07
N TYR A 300 -1.75 21.64 -0.62
CA TYR A 300 -2.06 21.31 0.76
C TYR A 300 -1.16 20.18 1.32
N PHE A 301 -0.82 19.19 0.50
CA PHE A 301 -0.04 18.01 0.91
C PHE A 301 1.45 18.12 0.59
N LEU A 302 1.86 19.18 -0.10
CA LEU A 302 3.25 19.37 -0.52
C LEU A 302 4.03 20.22 0.49
N PRO A 303 5.34 19.94 0.68
CA PRO A 303 6.27 20.84 1.36
C PRO A 303 6.22 22.24 0.74
N SER A 304 6.45 23.28 1.56
CA SER A 304 6.30 24.69 1.14
C SER A 304 7.08 25.03 -0.13
N GLY A 305 8.32 24.55 -0.26
CA GLY A 305 9.18 24.78 -1.42
C GLY A 305 8.74 24.08 -2.72
N LEU A 306 7.75 23.18 -2.66
CA LEU A 306 7.20 22.47 -3.81
C LEU A 306 5.79 22.97 -4.18
N ARG A 307 5.24 23.94 -3.44
CA ARG A 307 3.92 24.50 -3.74
C ARG A 307 4.01 25.46 -4.93
N ARG A 308 2.97 25.46 -5.77
CA ARG A 308 2.83 26.41 -6.89
C ARG A 308 1.61 27.30 -6.66
N GLY A 309 1.85 28.60 -6.50
CA GLY A 309 0.80 29.57 -6.12
C GLY A 309 0.28 29.36 -4.70
N ILE A 310 -0.82 30.03 -4.36
CA ILE A 310 -1.37 30.06 -2.99
C ILE A 310 -2.61 29.19 -2.78
N ASN A 311 -3.21 28.67 -3.86
CA ASN A 311 -4.43 27.87 -3.76
C ASN A 311 -4.10 26.48 -3.16
N PRO A 312 -4.65 26.09 -2.00
CA PRO A 312 -4.39 24.78 -1.40
C PRO A 312 -4.79 23.60 -2.28
N ALA A 313 -5.83 23.78 -3.12
CA ALA A 313 -6.30 22.78 -4.09
C ALA A 313 -5.53 22.81 -5.42
N GLY A 314 -4.66 23.82 -5.64
CA GLY A 314 -3.82 23.89 -6.84
C GLY A 314 -2.75 22.80 -6.83
N HIS A 315 -2.32 22.35 -8.00
CA HIS A 315 -1.28 21.34 -8.11
C HIS A 315 0.13 21.97 -8.05
N GLY A 316 0.94 21.50 -7.12
CA GLY A 316 2.35 21.87 -6.99
C GLY A 316 3.29 20.95 -7.76
N ASP A 317 4.55 20.92 -7.35
CA ASP A 317 5.62 20.13 -7.99
C ASP A 317 5.78 18.74 -7.35
N MET A 318 4.75 17.89 -7.52
CA MET A 318 4.80 16.50 -7.06
C MET A 318 5.89 15.69 -7.78
N ALA A 319 6.28 16.07 -9.00
CA ALA A 319 7.33 15.37 -9.73
C ALA A 319 8.71 15.58 -9.08
N ALA A 320 8.99 16.80 -8.61
CA ALA A 320 10.18 17.09 -7.82
C ALA A 320 10.15 16.39 -6.45
N GLU A 321 8.97 16.29 -5.81
CA GLU A 321 8.81 15.49 -4.59
C GLU A 321 9.19 14.03 -4.85
N ILE A 322 8.56 13.37 -5.83
CA ILE A 322 8.83 11.98 -6.18
C ILE A 322 10.30 11.77 -6.54
N ALA A 323 10.91 12.67 -7.30
CA ALA A 323 12.33 12.57 -7.66
C ALA A 323 13.23 12.47 -6.42
N ARG A 324 12.98 13.27 -5.36
CA ARG A 324 13.77 13.21 -4.11
C ARG A 324 13.67 11.85 -3.42
N PHE A 325 12.50 11.23 -3.44
CA PHE A 325 12.31 9.91 -2.84
C PHE A 325 12.93 8.79 -3.68
N LEU A 326 12.88 8.91 -5.01
CA LEU A 326 13.60 8.01 -5.90
C LEU A 326 15.12 8.14 -5.75
N ASP A 327 15.63 9.36 -5.57
CA ASP A 327 17.04 9.63 -5.25
C ASP A 327 17.42 9.05 -3.86
N ALA A 328 16.49 9.02 -2.91
CA ALA A 328 16.64 8.35 -1.61
C ALA A 328 16.58 6.81 -1.69
N GLY A 329 16.28 6.23 -2.86
CA GLY A 329 16.35 4.79 -3.10
C GLY A 329 15.07 4.00 -2.86
N VAL A 330 13.89 4.63 -2.78
CA VAL A 330 12.64 3.89 -2.54
C VAL A 330 12.32 2.91 -3.69
N ASP A 331 11.72 1.76 -3.36
CA ASP A 331 11.41 0.68 -4.31
C ASP A 331 10.06 0.86 -5.02
N GLY A 332 9.26 1.81 -4.57
CA GLY A 332 7.94 2.09 -5.10
C GLY A 332 7.27 3.24 -4.35
N LEU A 333 6.09 3.67 -4.78
CA LEU A 333 5.38 4.75 -4.11
C LEU A 333 3.87 4.65 -4.30
N PHE A 334 3.14 5.04 -3.25
CA PHE A 334 1.69 5.19 -3.27
C PHE A 334 1.32 6.61 -3.71
N THR A 335 0.49 6.75 -4.75
CA THR A 335 0.04 8.07 -5.21
C THR A 335 -1.45 8.10 -5.55
N ASP A 336 -2.08 9.23 -5.27
CA ASP A 336 -3.46 9.52 -5.68
C ASP A 336 -3.54 9.92 -7.17
N TYR A 337 -2.39 10.21 -7.81
CA TYR A 337 -2.28 10.67 -9.20
C TYR A 337 -1.34 9.74 -10.02
N PRO A 338 -1.79 8.53 -10.40
CA PRO A 338 -0.94 7.53 -11.04
C PRO A 338 -0.22 8.01 -12.29
N TYR A 339 -0.89 8.77 -13.17
CA TYR A 339 -0.25 9.33 -14.37
C TYR A 339 0.98 10.20 -14.04
N LEU A 340 0.83 11.11 -13.08
CA LEU A 340 1.92 11.99 -12.66
C LEU A 340 3.05 11.19 -11.99
N GLY A 341 2.70 10.16 -11.21
CA GLY A 341 3.68 9.25 -10.61
C GLY A 341 4.49 8.47 -11.66
N VAL A 342 3.82 7.90 -12.65
CA VAL A 342 4.45 7.19 -13.78
C VAL A 342 5.37 8.13 -14.55
N GLU A 343 4.92 9.34 -14.86
CA GLU A 343 5.71 10.35 -15.54
C GLU A 343 6.96 10.75 -14.75
N ALA A 344 6.82 11.04 -13.45
CA ALA A 344 7.94 11.41 -12.58
C ALA A 344 9.00 10.29 -12.51
N ARG A 345 8.57 9.05 -12.27
CA ARG A 345 9.44 7.87 -12.30
C ARG A 345 10.15 7.70 -13.64
N ASN A 346 9.41 7.74 -14.75
CA ASN A 346 10.00 7.53 -16.08
C ASN A 346 11.02 8.62 -16.44
N ARG A 347 10.80 9.86 -15.99
CA ARG A 347 11.77 10.96 -16.16
C ARG A 347 13.01 10.74 -15.31
N HIS A 348 12.84 10.31 -14.06
CA HIS A 348 13.96 9.98 -13.17
C HIS A 348 14.85 8.88 -13.75
N SER A 349 14.26 7.78 -14.25
CA SER A 349 15.02 6.67 -14.86
C SER A 349 15.77 7.03 -16.15
N ARG A 350 15.53 8.21 -16.74
CA ARG A 350 16.23 8.69 -17.95
C ARG A 350 17.34 9.70 -17.62
N ARG A 351 17.52 10.07 -16.34
CA ARG A 351 18.63 10.94 -15.95
C ARG A 351 19.96 10.19 -16.15
N PRO A 352 21.00 10.83 -16.72
CA PRO A 352 22.34 10.25 -16.72
C PRO A 352 22.76 9.92 -15.29
N ALA A 353 23.44 8.80 -15.07
CA ALA A 353 24.15 8.60 -13.82
C ALA A 353 25.26 9.65 -13.76
N GLU A 354 25.21 10.52 -12.74
CA GLU A 354 26.25 11.54 -12.49
C GLU A 354 27.55 10.91 -11.94
#